data_AF-A0AAN4Z641-F1
#
_entry.id   AF-A0AAN4Z641-F1
#
_cell.length_a   1.000
_cell.length_b   1.000
_cell.length_c   1.000
_cell.angle_alpha   90.00
_cell.angle_beta   90.00
_cell.angle_gamma   90.00
#
_symmetry.space_group_name_H-M   'P 1'
#
loop_
_entity.id
_entity.type
_entity.pdbx_description
1 polymer ?
#
loop_
_entity_poly.entity_id
_entity_poly.type
_entity_poly.pdbx_seq_one_letter_code
_entity_poly.pdbx_strand_id
1 'polypeptide(L)'
;RYPSRKDVKVLHSLDLVVDPGQTVALVGHSGCGKSTTIGLVTRLYMPEQGRVTIDGYDVNELNLEFLRNVVGVVQQEPVLFNATIAENLQLGLPSISQDQMIDVCRMANAH
;
A
#
# COMPACT_ATOMS: atom_id res chain seq x y z
N ARG A 1 18.09 2.58 1.85
CA ARG A 1 18.40 2.81 0.42
C ARG A 1 17.67 1.73 -0.39
N TYR A 2 17.63 1.81 -1.73
CA TYR A 2 17.09 0.71 -2.53
C TYR A 2 18.17 -0.36 -2.76
N PRO A 3 17.82 -1.67 -2.80
CA PRO A 3 18.80 -2.73 -3.08
C PRO A 3 19.51 -2.56 -4.43
N SER A 4 18.81 -2.03 -5.44
CA SER A 4 19.34 -1.76 -6.79
C SER A 4 20.19 -0.49 -6.89
N ARG A 5 20.14 0.40 -5.88
CA ARG A 5 20.86 1.68 -5.85
C ARG A 5 21.33 1.96 -4.43
N LYS A 6 22.29 1.16 -3.96
CA LYS A 6 22.78 1.24 -2.58
C LYS A 6 23.47 2.57 -2.29
N ASP A 7 24.06 3.25 -3.26
CA ASP A 7 24.81 4.48 -2.99
C ASP A 7 23.92 5.71 -2.70
N VAL A 8 22.63 5.62 -3.04
CA VAL A 8 21.68 6.73 -2.92
C VAL A 8 20.73 6.53 -1.74
N LYS A 9 20.81 7.41 -0.74
CA LYS A 9 19.80 7.52 0.32
C LYS A 9 18.60 8.27 -0.24
N VAL A 10 17.40 7.69 -0.13
CA VAL A 10 16.16 8.27 -0.68
C VAL A 10 15.40 9.07 0.38
N LEU A 11 15.24 8.48 1.57
CA LEU A 11 14.57 9.14 2.70
C LEU A 11 15.61 9.57 3.72
N HIS A 12 15.55 10.83 4.14
CA HIS A 12 16.49 11.46 5.07
C HIS A 12 15.79 11.78 6.39
N SER A 13 15.76 10.81 7.31
CA SER A 13 15.16 10.96 8.65
C SER A 13 13.72 11.48 8.60
N LEU A 14 12.89 10.85 7.76
CA LEU A 14 11.45 11.11 7.72
C LEU A 14 10.84 10.73 9.07
N ASP A 15 10.15 11.68 9.68
CA ASP A 15 9.35 11.50 10.89
C ASP A 15 7.93 11.98 10.58
N LEU A 16 6.97 11.05 10.64
CA LEU A 16 5.58 11.28 10.25
C LEU A 16 4.69 10.41 11.12
N VAL A 17 3.67 11.05 11.71
CA VAL A 17 2.59 10.39 12.43
C VAL A 17 1.29 10.73 11.72
N VAL A 18 0.45 9.71 11.50
CA VAL A 18 -0.89 9.85 10.91
C VAL A 18 -1.89 9.27 11.89
N ASP A 19 -2.76 10.10 12.42
CA ASP A 19 -3.75 9.67 13.40
C ASP A 19 -4.96 8.99 12.72
N PRO A 20 -5.70 8.11 13.43
CA PRO A 20 -6.92 7.51 12.91
C PRO A 20 -7.91 8.56 12.39
N GLY A 21 -8.42 8.34 11.17
CA GLY A 21 -9.36 9.25 10.50
C GLY A 21 -8.72 10.43 9.77
N GLN A 22 -7.39 10.60 9.85
CA GLN A 22 -6.71 11.63 9.06
C GLN A 22 -6.50 11.18 7.61
N THR A 23 -6.62 12.15 6.70
CA THR A 23 -6.20 12.01 5.31
C THR A 23 -4.94 12.83 5.10
N VAL A 24 -3.85 12.19 4.71
CA VAL A 24 -2.54 12.84 4.51
C VAL A 24 -2.12 12.75 3.05
N ALA A 25 -1.71 13.89 2.49
CA ALA A 25 -1.15 13.97 1.15
C ALA A 25 0.38 14.14 1.20
N LEU A 26 1.11 13.20 0.60
CA LEU A 26 2.55 13.33 0.37
C LEU A 26 2.80 14.03 -0.97
N VAL A 27 3.24 15.28 -0.95
CA VAL A 27 3.51 16.10 -2.14
C VAL A 27 5.00 16.37 -2.32
N GLY A 28 5.44 16.49 -3.57
CA GLY A 28 6.84 16.79 -3.92
C GLY A 28 7.21 16.34 -5.33
N HIS A 29 8.37 16.74 -5.81
CA HIS A 29 8.86 16.41 -7.16
C HIS A 29 9.03 14.90 -7.38
N SER A 30 9.07 14.46 -8.64
CA SER A 30 9.37 13.05 -8.95
C SER A 30 10.71 12.63 -8.33
N GLY A 31 10.78 11.42 -7.78
CA GLY A 31 11.99 10.89 -7.14
C GLY A 31 12.25 11.33 -5.71
N CYS A 32 11.44 12.20 -5.09
CA CYS A 32 11.65 12.63 -3.69
C CYS A 32 11.33 11.56 -2.61
N GLY A 33 10.88 10.36 -3.00
CA GLY A 33 10.64 9.25 -2.06
C GLY A 33 9.18 9.03 -1.63
N LYS A 34 8.19 9.65 -2.30
CA LYS A 34 6.75 9.41 -2.02
C LYS A 34 6.39 7.92 -2.11
N SER A 35 6.63 7.29 -3.26
CA SER A 35 6.35 5.87 -3.46
C SER A 35 7.23 4.99 -2.57
N THR A 36 8.44 5.43 -2.22
CA THR A 36 9.30 4.76 -1.24
C THR A 36 8.65 4.72 0.14
N THR A 37 8.03 5.82 0.57
CA THR A 37 7.31 5.90 1.85
C THR A 37 6.16 4.90 1.90
N ILE A 38 5.34 4.84 0.84
CA ILE A 38 4.26 3.85 0.73
C ILE A 38 4.82 2.41 0.71
N GLY A 39 5.94 2.18 0.02
CA GLY A 39 6.61 0.88 -0.01
C GLY A 39 7.13 0.41 1.35
N LEU A 40 7.47 1.32 2.26
CA LEU A 40 7.87 0.97 3.62
C LEU A 40 6.65 0.61 4.49
N VAL A 41 5.57 1.38 4.41
CA VAL A 41 4.31 1.10 5.14
C VAL A 41 3.73 -0.26 4.75
N THR A 42 3.80 -0.61 3.48
CA THR A 42 3.29 -1.86 2.92
C THR A 42 4.28 -3.03 3.03
N ARG A 43 5.45 -2.81 3.66
CA ARG A 43 6.55 -3.77 3.79
C ARG A 43 7.01 -4.36 2.44
N LEU A 44 6.93 -3.58 1.37
CA LEU A 44 7.60 -3.90 0.11
C LEU A 44 9.13 -3.76 0.26
N TYR A 45 9.56 -2.86 1.13
CA TYR A 45 10.95 -2.67 1.54
C TYR A 45 11.06 -2.61 3.06
N MET A 46 12.25 -2.91 3.58
CA MET A 46 12.58 -2.71 4.99
C MET A 46 13.44 -1.46 5.15
N PRO A 47 13.20 -0.63 6.18
CA PRO A 47 14.06 0.50 6.47
C PRO A 47 15.43 0.00 6.95
N GLU A 48 16.50 0.69 6.55
CA GLU A 48 17.86 0.41 7.07
C GLU A 48 18.06 0.93 8.50
N GLN A 49 17.31 1.98 8.87
CA GLN A 49 17.36 2.65 10.17
C GLN A 49 15.97 3.19 10.50
N GLY A 50 15.65 3.27 11.79
CA GLY A 50 14.33 3.65 12.27
C GLY A 50 13.34 2.48 12.22
N ARG A 51 12.05 2.79 12.33
CA ARG A 51 10.95 1.82 12.26
C ARG A 51 9.73 2.43 11.61
N VAL A 52 8.87 1.58 11.07
CA VAL A 52 7.54 1.97 10.58
C VAL A 52 6.54 1.16 11.39
N THR A 53 5.58 1.83 11.99
CA THR A 53 4.61 1.20 12.89
C THR A 53 3.18 1.46 12.43
N ILE A 54 2.31 0.46 12.63
CA ILE A 54 0.86 0.59 12.52
C ILE A 54 0.32 0.25 13.92
N ASP A 55 -0.44 1.17 14.52
CA ASP A 55 -0.94 1.05 15.89
C ASP A 55 0.14 0.70 16.94
N GLY A 56 1.36 1.23 16.73
CA GLY A 56 2.52 0.99 17.60
C GLY A 56 3.28 -0.32 17.35
N TYR A 57 2.77 -1.21 16.51
CA TYR A 57 3.45 -2.46 16.12
C TYR A 57 4.34 -2.24 14.90
N ASP A 58 5.59 -2.70 14.97
CA ASP A 58 6.51 -2.63 13.82
C ASP A 58 5.99 -3.50 12.68
N VAL A 59 5.84 -2.93 11.49
CA VAL A 59 5.35 -3.66 10.31
C VAL A 59 6.22 -4.87 9.96
N ASN A 60 7.50 -4.85 10.33
CA ASN A 60 8.44 -5.95 10.13
C ASN A 60 8.17 -7.17 11.03
N GLU A 61 7.50 -6.96 12.16
CA GLU A 61 7.16 -8.01 13.13
C GLU A 61 5.75 -8.57 12.88
N LEU A 62 4.91 -7.86 12.14
CA LEU A 62 3.57 -8.33 11.78
C LEU A 62 3.62 -9.50 10.80
N ASN A 63 2.62 -10.39 10.89
CA ASN A 63 2.37 -11.38 9.86
C ASN A 63 1.99 -10.68 8.55
N LEU A 64 2.58 -11.11 7.43
CA LEU A 64 2.40 -10.47 6.12
C LEU A 64 0.96 -10.57 5.58
N GLU A 65 0.27 -11.68 5.84
CA GLU A 65 -1.13 -11.87 5.46
C GLU A 65 -2.02 -10.92 6.25
N PHE A 66 -1.80 -10.82 7.56
CA PHE A 66 -2.50 -9.85 8.41
C PHE A 66 -2.28 -8.41 7.92
N LEU A 67 -1.03 -8.01 7.68
CA LEU A 67 -0.70 -6.65 7.20
C LEU A 67 -1.44 -6.31 5.89
N ARG A 68 -1.49 -7.26 4.94
CA ARG A 68 -2.17 -7.05 3.65
C ARG A 68 -3.69 -7.03 3.75
N ASN A 69 -4.27 -7.65 4.78
CA ASN A 69 -5.71 -7.59 5.03
C ASN A 69 -6.15 -6.27 5.68
N VAL A 70 -5.26 -5.57 6.38
CA VAL A 70 -5.58 -4.29 7.04
C VAL A 70 -5.10 -3.06 6.25
N VAL A 71 -4.17 -3.23 5.30
CA VAL A 71 -3.66 -2.16 4.44
C VAL A 71 -4.06 -2.38 2.98
N GLY A 72 -4.98 -1.54 2.48
CA GLY A 72 -5.31 -1.45 1.06
C GLY A 72 -4.36 -0.51 0.29
N VAL A 73 -3.98 -0.89 -0.93
CA VAL A 73 -3.08 -0.08 -1.77
C VAL A 73 -3.63 0.01 -3.19
N VAL A 74 -3.73 1.24 -3.71
CA VAL A 74 -4.00 1.50 -5.12
C VAL A 74 -2.72 2.01 -5.77
N GLN A 75 -2.21 1.29 -6.75
CA GLN A 75 -0.98 1.66 -7.46
C GLN A 75 -1.24 2.75 -8.49
N GLN A 76 -0.22 3.56 -8.77
CA GLN A 76 -0.28 4.59 -9.82
C GLN A 76 -0.61 3.98 -11.20
N GLU A 77 -0.06 2.80 -11.49
CA GLU A 77 -0.41 1.96 -12.63
C GLU A 77 -1.08 0.69 -12.10
N PRO A 78 -2.42 0.63 -12.06
CA PRO A 78 -3.14 -0.55 -11.57
C PRO A 78 -2.83 -1.77 -12.43
N VAL A 79 -2.63 -2.92 -11.78
CA VAL A 79 -2.40 -4.20 -12.46
C VAL A 79 -3.70 -4.98 -12.52
N LEU A 80 -4.08 -5.41 -13.71
CA LEU A 80 -5.14 -6.39 -13.93
C LEU A 80 -4.53 -7.69 -14.44
N PHE A 81 -5.04 -8.81 -13.93
CA PHE A 81 -4.72 -10.13 -14.45
C PHE A 81 -5.51 -10.39 -15.73
N ASN A 82 -4.95 -11.22 -16.62
CA ASN A 82 -5.61 -11.68 -17.84
C ASN A 82 -6.74 -12.66 -17.50
N ALA A 83 -7.81 -12.12 -16.94
CA ALA A 83 -8.97 -12.76 -16.38
C ALA A 83 -10.15 -11.79 -16.47
N THR A 84 -11.36 -12.25 -16.17
CA THR A 84 -12.55 -11.39 -16.09
C THR A 84 -12.43 -10.36 -14.96
N ILE A 85 -13.27 -9.32 -15.00
CA ILE A 85 -13.37 -8.34 -13.91
C ILE A 85 -13.78 -9.02 -12.61
N ALA A 86 -14.73 -9.95 -12.66
CA ALA A 86 -15.18 -10.71 -11.50
C ALA A 86 -14.03 -11.52 -10.87
N GLU A 87 -13.23 -12.20 -11.70
CA GLU A 87 -12.06 -12.94 -11.22
C GLU A 87 -11.01 -12.00 -10.60
N ASN A 88 -10.76 -10.83 -11.19
CA ASN A 88 -9.85 -9.84 -10.61
C ASN A 88 -10.33 -9.33 -9.23
N LEU A 89 -11.64 -9.12 -9.04
CA LEU A 89 -12.22 -8.77 -7.73
C LEU A 89 -12.08 -9.91 -6.72
N GLN A 90 -12.32 -11.15 -7.15
CA GLN A 90 -12.19 -12.34 -6.31
C GLN A 90 -10.75 -12.62 -5.86
N LEU A 91 -9.74 -12.15 -6.60
CA LEU A 91 -8.35 -12.24 -6.13
C LEU A 91 -8.11 -11.43 -4.84
N GLY A 92 -8.77 -10.28 -4.70
CA GLY A 92 -8.69 -9.46 -3.49
C GLY A 92 -9.66 -9.90 -2.39
N LEU A 93 -10.81 -10.45 -2.76
CA LEU A 93 -11.82 -10.95 -1.83
C LEU A 93 -12.47 -12.24 -2.38
N PRO A 94 -11.89 -13.44 -2.11
CA PRO A 94 -12.32 -14.70 -2.74
C PRO A 94 -13.79 -15.08 -2.55
N SER A 95 -14.41 -14.62 -1.46
CA SER A 95 -15.80 -14.94 -1.10
C SER A 95 -16.78 -13.81 -1.45
N ILE A 96 -16.41 -12.87 -2.32
CA ILE A 96 -17.30 -11.78 -2.73
C ILE A 96 -18.47 -12.31 -3.57
N SER A 97 -19.69 -11.95 -3.18
CA SER A 97 -20.92 -12.30 -3.94
C SER A 97 -21.10 -11.42 -5.17
N GLN A 98 -21.96 -11.82 -6.11
CA GLN A 98 -22.27 -10.99 -7.29
C GLN A 98 -22.85 -9.63 -6.92
N ASP A 99 -23.78 -9.58 -5.97
CA ASP A 99 -24.39 -8.33 -5.54
C ASP A 99 -23.34 -7.37 -4.95
N GLN A 100 -22.44 -7.89 -4.11
CA GLN A 100 -21.32 -7.11 -3.59
C GLN A 100 -20.36 -6.64 -4.69
N MET A 101 -20.08 -7.47 -5.69
CA MET A 101 -19.25 -7.08 -6.84
C MET A 101 -19.87 -5.90 -7.60
N ILE A 102 -21.18 -5.93 -7.82
CA ILE A 102 -21.92 -4.83 -8.47
C ILE A 102 -21.81 -3.55 -7.63
N ASP A 103 -21.99 -3.66 -6.31
CA ASP A 103 -21.94 -2.52 -5.41
C ASP A 103 -20.55 -1.87 -5.35
N VAL A 104 -19.47 -2.65 -5.24
CA VAL A 104 -18.11 -2.10 -5.24
C VAL A 104 -17.74 -1.47 -6.59
N CYS A 105 -18.19 -2.05 -7.71
CA CYS A 105 -18.00 -1.43 -9.02
C CYS A 105 -18.74 -0.09 -9.14
N ARG A 106 -19.96 0.03 -8.58
CA ARG A 106 -20.68 1.31 -8.53
C ARG A 106 -19.96 2.34 -7.65
N MET A 107 -19.48 1.93 -6.47
CA MET A 107 -18.69 2.79 -5.58
C MET A 107 -17.41 3.30 -6.26
N ALA A 108 -16.78 2.46 -7.09
CA ALA A 108 -15.60 2.80 -7.87
C ALA A 108 -15.92 3.54 -9.19
N ASN A 109 -17.20 3.81 -9.48
CA ASN A 109 -17.66 4.41 -10.74
C ASN A 109 -17.21 3.63 -11.99
N ALA A 110 -17.29 2.30 -11.92
CA ALA A 110 -16.80 1.34 -12.92
C ALA A 110 -17.85 0.28 -13.29
N HIS A 111 -19.14 0.57 -13.11
CA HIS A 111 -20.25 -0.29 -13.54
C HIS A 111 -20.64 -0.03 -15.01
#